data_AF-A0A917VBC4-F1
#
_entry.id   AF-A0A917VBC4-F1
#
_cell.length_a   1.000
_cell.length_b   1.000
_cell.length_c   1.000
_cell.angle_alpha   90.00
_cell.angle_beta   90.00
_cell.angle_gamma   90.00
#
_symmetry.space_group_name_H-M   'P 1'
#
loop_
_entity.id
_entity.type
_entity.pdbx_description
1 polymer ?
#
loop_
_entity_poly.entity_id
_entity_poly.type
_entity_poly.pdbx_seq_one_letter_code
_entity_poly.pdbx_strand_id
1 'polypeptide(L)'
;MKFRAEMGIAFEGDLALLEPHLDDLMEQLLAIEDADKAVEDPDITASLASGEAMISMFLDVADLPEAAQKLVAVVRSAIHAIGDGTPGWDELARAVHEQCMAVRPADQALVDA
;
A
#
# COMPACT_ATOMS: atom_id res chain seq x y z
N MET A 1 12.62 -13.72 -0.83
CA MET A 1 11.89 -14.07 -2.06
C MET A 1 11.41 -12.76 -2.65
N LYS A 2 11.58 -12.57 -3.96
CA LYS A 2 11.19 -11.32 -4.61
C LYS A 2 9.73 -11.38 -5.08
N PHE A 3 8.91 -10.46 -4.60
CA PHE A 3 7.51 -10.28 -4.99
C PHE A 3 7.34 -8.96 -5.74
N ARG A 4 6.52 -8.95 -6.78
CA ARG A 4 6.00 -7.70 -7.36
C ARG A 4 4.70 -7.37 -6.64
N ALA A 5 4.60 -6.17 -6.10
CA ALA A 5 3.48 -5.72 -5.29
C ALA A 5 2.86 -4.46 -5.89
N GLU A 6 1.53 -4.35 -5.83
CA GLU A 6 0.78 -3.23 -6.37
C GLU A 6 -0.34 -2.83 -5.39
N MET A 7 -0.52 -1.53 -5.18
CA MET A 7 -1.56 -0.96 -4.33
C MET A 7 -2.18 0.26 -4.99
N GLY A 8 -3.50 0.20 -5.20
CA GLY A 8 -4.29 1.35 -5.64
C GLY A 8 -4.60 2.26 -4.47
N ILE A 9 -4.47 3.57 -4.68
CA ILE A 9 -4.90 4.63 -3.78
C ILE A 9 -5.71 5.66 -4.56
N ALA A 10 -6.54 6.42 -3.85
CA ALA A 10 -7.27 7.54 -4.40
C ALA A 10 -6.92 8.81 -3.61
N PHE A 11 -6.63 9.88 -4.33
CA PHE A 11 -6.39 11.19 -3.75
C PHE A 11 -7.72 11.87 -3.44
N GLU A 12 -7.91 12.25 -2.18
CA GLU A 12 -9.09 12.99 -1.72
C GLU A 12 -8.70 14.47 -1.51
N GLY A 13 -8.97 15.32 -2.50
CA GLY A 13 -8.61 16.73 -2.41
C GLY A 13 -8.85 17.51 -3.70
N ASP A 14 -8.23 18.69 -3.79
CA ASP A 14 -8.20 19.47 -5.02
C ASP A 14 -7.24 18.80 -6.03
N LEU A 15 -7.78 18.27 -7.13
CA LEU A 15 -6.99 17.60 -8.16
C LEU A 15 -5.93 18.51 -8.80
N ALA A 16 -6.06 19.84 -8.68
CA ALA A 16 -5.01 20.76 -9.10
C ALA A 16 -3.72 20.63 -8.27
N LEU A 17 -3.80 20.03 -7.08
CA LEU A 17 -2.67 19.78 -6.18
C LEU A 17 -2.15 18.34 -6.27
N LEU A 18 -2.74 17.50 -7.11
CA LEU A 18 -2.39 16.08 -7.17
C LEU A 18 -0.97 15.86 -7.71
N GLU A 19 -0.61 16.50 -8.81
CA GLU A 19 0.73 16.35 -9.41
C GLU A 19 1.87 16.60 -8.41
N PRO A 20 1.93 17.74 -7.68
CA PRO A 20 2.97 17.94 -6.69
C PRO A 20 2.89 16.96 -5.50
N HIS A 21 1.70 16.47 -5.11
CA HIS A 21 1.61 15.42 -4.08
C HIS A 21 2.18 14.08 -4.56
N LEU A 22 2.01 13.74 -5.84
CA LEU A 22 2.58 12.52 -6.42
C LEU A 22 4.11 12.62 -6.51
N ASP A 23 4.65 13.80 -6.82
CA ASP A 23 6.09 14.05 -6.79
C ASP A 23 6.64 13.86 -5.37
N ASP A 24 6.03 14.50 -4.37
CA ASP A 24 6.42 14.35 -2.96
C ASP A 24 6.30 12.89 -2.51
N LEU A 25 5.25 12.18 -2.92
CA LEU A 25 5.04 10.77 -2.59
C LEU A 25 6.14 9.87 -3.18
N MET A 26 6.52 10.12 -4.45
CA MET A 26 7.61 9.40 -5.09
C MET A 26 8.94 9.62 -4.36
N GLU A 27 9.24 10.87 -3.97
CA GLU A 27 10.45 11.17 -3.18
C GLU A 27 10.50 10.37 -1.87
N GLN A 28 9.36 10.25 -1.17
CA GLN A 28 9.30 9.46 0.06
C GLN A 28 9.41 7.96 -0.18
N LEU A 29 8.87 7.42 -1.28
CA LEU A 29 9.05 6.02 -1.63
C LEU A 29 10.52 5.69 -1.94
N LEU A 30 11.22 6.56 -2.67
CA LEU A 30 12.65 6.42 -2.95
C LEU A 30 13.49 6.53 -1.68
N ALA A 31 13.13 7.43 -0.75
CA ALA A 31 13.79 7.52 0.54
C ALA A 31 13.61 6.23 1.39
N ILE A 32 12.46 5.57 1.28
CA ILE A 32 12.23 4.27 1.92
C ILE A 32 13.07 3.17 1.27
N GLU A 33 13.15 3.10 -0.07
CA GLU A 33 14.04 2.17 -0.78
C GLU A 33 15.52 2.34 -0.35
N ASP A 34 15.98 3.58 -0.21
CA ASP A 34 17.34 3.86 0.24
C ASP A 34 17.59 3.31 1.65
N ALA A 35 16.61 3.44 2.55
CA ALA A 35 16.69 3.05 3.95
C ALA A 35 16.41 1.55 4.20
N ASP A 36 15.60 0.90 3.37
CA ASP A 36 15.12 -0.47 3.55
C ASP A 36 15.39 -1.32 2.30
N LYS A 37 16.43 -2.17 2.39
CA LYS A 37 16.86 -3.03 1.28
C LYS A 37 15.86 -4.13 0.90
N ALA A 38 14.76 -4.29 1.64
CA ALA A 38 13.68 -5.16 1.24
C ALA A 38 12.70 -4.49 0.25
N VAL A 39 12.82 -3.19 0.00
CA VAL A 39 12.02 -2.42 -0.97
C VAL A 39 12.91 -2.05 -2.15
N GLU A 40 12.42 -2.26 -3.37
CA GLU A 40 13.17 -1.95 -4.59
C GLU A 40 12.24 -1.41 -5.68
N ASP A 41 12.73 -0.44 -6.46
CA ASP A 41 12.12 0.08 -7.70
C ASP A 41 10.65 0.52 -7.52
N PRO A 42 10.36 1.46 -6.59
CA PRO A 42 9.02 2.00 -6.45
C PRO A 42 8.64 2.85 -7.67
N ASP A 43 7.40 2.69 -8.13
CA ASP A 43 6.84 3.43 -9.25
C ASP A 43 5.39 3.87 -8.95
N ILE A 44 4.97 4.96 -9.58
CA ILE A 44 3.61 5.51 -9.47
C ILE A 44 3.07 5.75 -10.87
N THR A 45 1.93 5.12 -11.17
CA THR A 45 1.09 5.46 -12.33
C THR A 45 -0.20 6.10 -11.84
N ALA A 46 -0.59 7.26 -12.37
CA ALA A 46 -1.78 7.96 -11.90
C ALA A 46 -2.61 8.58 -13.03
N SER A 47 -3.90 8.76 -12.74
CA SER A 47 -4.84 9.54 -13.56
C SER A 47 -5.13 10.87 -12.86
N LEU A 48 -4.57 11.96 -13.37
CA LEU A 48 -4.81 13.30 -12.82
C LEU A 48 -6.27 13.75 -12.94
N ALA A 49 -7.04 13.12 -13.85
CA ALA A 49 -8.45 13.42 -14.06
C ALA A 49 -9.36 12.74 -13.03
N SER A 50 -9.00 11.54 -12.54
CA SER A 50 -9.81 10.79 -11.56
C SER A 50 -9.26 10.84 -10.14
N GLY A 51 -7.99 11.20 -9.96
CA GLY A 51 -7.31 11.15 -8.66
C GLY A 51 -6.86 9.76 -8.24
N GLU A 52 -7.00 8.76 -9.11
CA GLU A 52 -6.58 7.38 -8.84
C GLU A 52 -5.09 7.22 -9.17
N ALA A 53 -4.35 6.61 -8.25
CA ALA A 53 -2.96 6.25 -8.45
C ALA A 53 -2.73 4.76 -8.11
N MET A 54 -1.82 4.13 -8.83
CA MET A 54 -1.34 2.79 -8.59
C MET A 54 0.13 2.89 -8.22
N ILE A 55 0.47 2.41 -7.04
CA ILE A 55 1.85 2.28 -6.58
C ILE A 55 2.29 0.85 -6.87
N SER A 56 3.46 0.69 -7.45
CA SER A 56 4.08 -0.62 -7.64
C SER A 56 5.52 -0.64 -7.14
N MET A 57 5.99 -1.79 -6.69
CA MET A 57 7.37 -1.99 -6.23
C MET A 57 7.73 -3.47 -6.22
N PHE A 58 9.00 -3.78 -6.00
CA PHE A 58 9.43 -5.12 -5.61
C PHE A 58 9.74 -5.20 -4.12
N LEU A 59 9.41 -6.35 -3.53
CA LEU A 59 9.64 -6.65 -2.12
C LEU A 59 10.44 -7.93 -1.98
N ASP A 60 11.62 -7.88 -1.32
CA ASP A 60 12.41 -9.07 -0.97
C ASP A 60 12.18 -9.47 0.49
N VAL A 61 11.26 -10.42 0.70
CA VAL A 61 10.78 -10.86 2.01
C VAL A 61 10.56 -12.38 2.03
N ALA A 62 10.29 -12.99 3.18
CA ALA A 62 10.27 -14.44 3.30
C ALA A 62 9.08 -15.08 2.55
N ASP A 63 7.90 -14.47 2.63
CA ASP A 63 6.67 -15.02 2.08
C ASP A 63 5.65 -13.95 1.63
N LEU A 64 4.57 -14.41 0.99
CA LEU A 64 3.52 -13.55 0.45
C LEU A 64 2.78 -12.75 1.55
N PRO A 65 2.44 -13.33 2.72
CA PRO A 65 1.93 -12.56 3.86
C PRO A 65 2.81 -11.39 4.29
N GLU A 66 4.12 -11.63 4.43
CA GLU A 66 5.07 -10.58 4.77
C GLU A 66 5.11 -9.51 3.68
N ALA A 67 5.08 -9.90 2.40
CA ALA A 67 5.05 -8.96 1.28
C ALA A 67 3.81 -8.05 1.32
N ALA A 68 2.64 -8.61 1.59
CA ALA A 68 1.41 -7.84 1.66
C ALA A 68 1.41 -6.85 2.84
N GLN A 69 1.90 -7.27 4.01
CA GLN A 69 2.06 -6.38 5.17
C GLN A 69 3.09 -5.27 4.92
N LYS A 70 4.22 -5.63 4.31
CA LYS A 70 5.29 -4.69 3.96
C LYS A 70 4.79 -3.64 2.96
N LEU A 71 4.03 -4.03 1.94
CA LEU A 71 3.41 -3.11 0.98
C LEU A 71 2.55 -2.07 1.68
N VAL A 72 1.62 -2.50 2.54
CA VAL A 72 0.74 -1.57 3.29
C VAL A 72 1.56 -0.64 4.18
N ALA A 73 2.58 -1.18 4.86
CA ALA A 73 3.43 -0.39 5.74
C ALA A 73 4.22 0.68 4.98
N VAL A 74 4.86 0.32 3.85
CA VAL A 74 5.65 1.23 3.01
C VAL A 74 4.78 2.35 2.47
N VAL A 75 3.66 2.02 1.83
CA VAL A 75 2.76 3.02 1.25
C VAL A 75 2.21 3.95 2.33
N ARG A 76 1.75 3.40 3.46
CA ARG A 76 1.24 4.21 4.57
C ARG A 76 2.30 5.16 5.14
N SER A 77 3.53 4.69 5.27
CA SER A 77 4.65 5.49 5.75
C SER A 77 4.98 6.63 4.80
N ALA A 78 4.99 6.38 3.49
CA ALA A 78 5.23 7.41 2.48
C ALA A 78 4.14 8.49 2.49
N ILE A 79 2.85 8.09 2.56
CA ILE A 79 1.71 9.02 2.66
C ILE A 79 1.82 9.88 3.93
N HIS A 80 2.16 9.27 5.08
CA HIS A 80 2.35 10.06 6.29
C HIS A 80 3.53 11.03 6.21
N ALA A 81 4.60 10.67 5.51
CA ALA A 81 5.78 11.51 5.38
C ALA A 81 5.53 12.78 4.54
N ILE A 82 4.59 12.73 3.59
CA ILE A 82 4.14 13.91 2.84
C ILE A 82 3.10 14.75 3.61
N GLY A 83 2.74 14.35 4.83
CA GLY A 83 1.82 15.10 5.71
C GLY A 83 0.36 14.67 5.61
N ASP A 84 0.06 13.66 4.78
CA ASP A 84 -1.29 13.17 4.59
C ASP A 84 -1.73 12.20 5.70
N GLY A 85 -3.05 12.11 5.86
CA GLY A 85 -3.69 11.18 6.78
C GLY A 85 -4.01 9.85 6.11
N THR A 86 -3.96 8.77 6.89
CA THR A 86 -4.36 7.43 6.42
C THR A 86 -5.50 6.86 7.28
N PRO A 87 -6.66 7.55 7.40
CA PRO A 87 -7.79 7.07 8.20
C PRO A 87 -8.32 5.74 7.65
N GLY A 88 -8.63 4.78 8.53
CA GLY A 88 -9.13 3.45 8.14
C GLY A 88 -8.05 2.47 7.64
N TRP A 89 -6.78 2.90 7.55
CA TRP A 89 -5.70 2.01 7.11
C TRP A 89 -5.30 0.96 8.15
N ASP A 90 -5.65 1.17 9.42
CA ASP A 90 -5.56 0.16 10.47
C ASP A 90 -6.50 -1.02 10.19
N GLU A 91 -7.71 -0.76 9.70
CA GLU A 91 -8.63 -1.80 9.26
C GLU A 91 -8.11 -2.53 8.02
N LEU A 92 -7.53 -1.80 7.06
CA LEU A 92 -6.89 -2.40 5.88
C LEU A 92 -5.71 -3.30 6.29
N ALA A 93 -4.80 -2.81 7.13
CA ALA A 93 -3.64 -3.58 7.59
C ALA A 93 -4.08 -4.84 8.34
N ARG A 94 -5.11 -4.73 9.17
CA ARG A 94 -5.74 -5.86 9.87
C ARG A 94 -6.37 -6.85 8.89
N ALA A 95 -7.12 -6.37 7.89
CA ALA A 95 -7.73 -7.23 6.88
C ALA A 95 -6.68 -8.00 6.08
N VAL A 96 -5.59 -7.36 5.68
CA VAL A 96 -4.45 -8.03 5.02
C VAL A 96 -3.84 -9.07 5.95
N HIS A 97 -3.69 -8.78 7.25
CA HIS A 97 -3.12 -9.73 8.22
C HIS A 97 -4.02 -10.95 8.42
N GLU A 98 -5.33 -10.72 8.58
CA GLU A 98 -6.34 -11.76 8.77
C GLU A 98 -6.50 -12.64 7.53
N GLN A 99 -6.40 -12.08 6.32
CA GLN A 99 -6.42 -12.87 5.07
C GLN A 99 -5.20 -13.77 4.90
N CYS A 100 -4.08 -13.45 5.57
CA CYS A 100 -2.90 -14.31 5.64
C CYS A 100 -3.02 -15.43 6.69
N MET A 101 -4.04 -15.37 7.55
CA MET A 101 -4.34 -16.32 8.63
C MET A 101 -5.71 -16.95 8.40
N ALA A 102 -5.82 -17.89 7.45
CA ALA A 102 -7.07 -18.62 7.21
C ALA A 102 -7.24 -19.80 8.20
N VAL A 103 -7.54 -19.51 9.47
CA VAL A 103 -8.06 -20.50 10.42
C VAL A 103 -9.47 -20.09 10.81
N ARG A 104 -10.47 -20.85 10.31
CA ARG A 104 -11.87 -20.70 10.70
C ARG A 104 -12.30 -21.93 11.51
N PRO A 105 -13.18 -21.80 12.51
CA PRO A 105 -13.89 -22.95 13.06
C PRO A 105 -14.61 -23.68 11.93
N ALA A 106 -14.58 -25.01 11.92
CA ALA A 106 -15.25 -25.82 10.89
C ALA A 106 -16.78 -25.59 10.84
N ASP A 107 -17.34 -24.97 11.89
CA ASP A 107 -18.77 -25.00 12.18
C ASP A 107 -19.50 -23.69 11.78
N GLN A 108 -18.82 -22.73 11.14
CA GLN A 108 -19.49 -21.50 10.71
C GLN A 108 -20.22 -21.74 9.38
N ALA A 109 -21.47 -22.17 9.48
CA ALA A 109 -22.39 -22.30 8.36
C ALA A 109 -22.44 -20.99 7.56
N LEU A 110 -22.31 -21.11 6.23
CA LEU A 110 -22.66 -20.06 5.29
C LEU A 110 -24.10 -19.63 5.58
N VAL A 111 -24.28 -18.45 6.15
CA VAL A 111 -25.59 -17.81 6.18
C VAL A 111 -25.70 -17.07 4.86
N ASP A 112 -26.36 -17.72 3.91
CA ASP A 112 -26.74 -17.15 2.63
C ASP A 112 -27.51 -15.83 2.84
N ALA A 113 -27.12 -14.80 2.09
CA ALA A 113 -27.93 -13.61 1.81
C ALA A 113 -27.77 -13.25 0.32
#